data_AF-A0A524JLT1-F1
#
_entry.id   AF-A0A524JLT1-F1
#
_cell.length_a   1.000
_cell.length_b   1.000
_cell.length_c   1.000
_cell.angle_alpha   90.00
_cell.angle_beta   90.00
_cell.angle_gamma   90.00
#
_symmetry.space_group_name_H-M   'P 1'
#
loop_
_entity.id
_entity.type
_entity.pdbx_description
1 polymer ?
#
loop_
_entity_poly.entity_id
_entity_poly.type
_entity_poly.pdbx_seq_one_letter_code
_entity_poly.pdbx_strand_id
1 'polypeptide(L)'
;MRDVLDNVAHDLRTPMTRLRGTAEIALQSDNKEDIKEALVDCIEESERIQIMLDTLMDVSEAETGAMKLNPEKINVAPIIDGVVELYSYVAEEKDIVVQTGFPQELYVTADSNRLRQVLANLLDNAIKYTPEGGKVDIEAKQGENEVRITIRDTGVGISENELDNIWDRLYRGDKSRTERGLGLGLSLVKAIVGAHRGYVEVLSAPGTGSVFSVHLPA
;
A
#
# COMPACT_ATOMS: atom_id res chain seq x y z
N MET A 1 -11.61 -20.88 -0.71
CA MET A 1 -12.01 -20.53 0.68
C MET A 1 -11.09 -21.16 1.73
N ARG A 2 -10.78 -22.47 1.69
CA ARG A 2 -9.80 -23.09 2.62
C ARG A 2 -8.39 -22.52 2.48
N ASP A 3 -7.86 -22.45 1.25
CA ASP A 3 -6.50 -21.95 1.02
C ASP A 3 -6.31 -20.47 1.44
N VAL A 4 -7.38 -19.66 1.38
CA VAL A 4 -7.36 -18.25 1.82
C VAL A 4 -7.30 -18.16 3.35
N LEU A 5 -8.07 -18.98 4.07
CA LEU A 5 -8.05 -19.04 5.53
C LEU A 5 -6.71 -19.59 6.04
N ASP A 6 -6.14 -20.58 5.34
CA ASP A 6 -4.86 -21.17 5.72
C ASP A 6 -3.70 -20.19 5.50
N ASN A 7 -3.72 -19.40 4.43
CA ASN A 7 -2.71 -18.37 4.17
C ASN A 7 -2.81 -17.20 5.17
N VAL A 8 -4.03 -16.74 5.48
CA VAL A 8 -4.25 -15.71 6.51
C VAL A 8 -3.80 -16.20 7.88
N ALA A 9 -4.12 -17.44 8.24
CA ALA A 9 -3.68 -18.03 9.51
C ALA A 9 -2.15 -18.19 9.60
N HIS A 10 -1.49 -18.50 8.49
CA HIS A 10 -0.03 -18.59 8.42
C HIS A 10 0.63 -17.23 8.68
N ASP A 11 0.14 -16.18 8.02
CA ASP A 11 0.77 -14.86 8.08
C ASP A 11 0.43 -14.08 9.35
N LEU A 12 -0.69 -14.39 10.01
CA LEU A 12 -0.99 -13.94 11.37
C LEU A 12 -0.14 -14.66 12.44
N ARG A 13 0.28 -15.91 12.19
CA ARG A 13 1.06 -16.69 13.16
C ARG A 13 2.39 -16.02 13.48
N THR A 14 3.03 -15.40 12.50
CA THR A 14 4.33 -14.73 12.67
C THR A 14 4.27 -13.52 13.62
N PRO A 15 3.46 -12.47 13.37
CA PRO A 15 3.35 -11.34 14.27
C PRO A 15 2.77 -11.76 15.63
N MET A 16 1.83 -12.71 15.68
CA MET A 16 1.33 -13.25 16.96
C MET A 16 2.42 -13.96 17.78
N THR A 17 3.32 -14.69 17.12
CA THR A 17 4.45 -15.36 17.81
C THR A 17 5.45 -14.33 18.32
N ARG A 18 5.71 -13.27 17.55
CA ARG A 18 6.58 -12.16 17.98
C ARG A 18 5.99 -11.43 19.17
N LEU A 19 4.72 -11.01 19.10
CA LEU A 19 4.01 -10.36 20.19
C LEU A 19 4.06 -11.21 21.46
N ARG A 20 3.77 -12.51 21.36
CA ARG A 20 3.86 -13.41 22.51
C ARG A 20 5.28 -13.52 23.06
N GLY A 21 6.28 -13.67 22.20
CA GLY A 21 7.69 -13.77 22.62
C GLY A 21 8.18 -12.49 23.30
N THR A 22 7.85 -11.32 22.77
CA THR A 22 8.18 -10.03 23.38
C THR A 22 7.51 -9.86 24.74
N ALA A 23 6.24 -10.26 24.87
CA ALA A 23 5.55 -10.26 26.16
C ALA A 23 6.19 -11.24 27.17
N GLU A 24 6.63 -12.43 26.72
CA GLU A 24 7.35 -13.39 27.57
C GLU A 24 8.71 -12.84 28.05
N ILE A 25 9.44 -12.11 27.20
CA ILE A 25 10.70 -11.43 27.57
C ILE A 25 10.43 -10.33 28.61
N ALA A 26 9.38 -9.53 28.41
CA ALA A 26 8.99 -8.50 29.37
C ALA A 26 8.67 -9.09 30.76
N LEU A 27 8.00 -10.24 30.80
CA LEU A 27 7.67 -10.94 32.06
C LEU A 27 8.89 -11.50 32.80
N GLN A 28 10.01 -11.73 32.10
CA GLN A 28 11.25 -12.25 32.68
C GLN A 28 12.25 -11.16 33.05
N SER A 29 12.00 -9.91 32.64
CA SER A 29 12.90 -8.79 32.94
C SER A 29 12.59 -8.18 34.30
N ASP A 30 13.63 -7.89 35.07
CA ASP A 30 13.55 -7.09 36.31
C ASP A 30 13.83 -5.60 36.05
N ASN A 31 14.21 -5.24 34.82
CA ASN A 31 14.52 -3.87 34.42
C ASN A 31 13.29 -3.17 33.84
N LYS A 32 12.88 -2.07 34.46
CA LYS A 32 11.70 -1.29 34.05
C LYS A 32 11.81 -0.71 32.64
N GLU A 33 13.00 -0.35 32.18
CA GLU A 33 13.15 0.22 30.83
C GLU A 33 12.94 -0.87 29.76
N ASP A 34 13.57 -2.04 29.95
CA ASP A 34 13.41 -3.18 29.04
C ASP A 34 11.94 -3.66 28.98
N ILE A 35 11.23 -3.66 30.13
CA ILE A 35 9.79 -3.96 30.18
C ILE A 35 9.00 -2.95 29.35
N LYS A 36 9.33 -1.66 29.49
CA LYS A 36 8.60 -0.58 28.80
C LYS A 36 8.83 -0.66 27.29
N GLU A 37 10.06 -0.89 26.84
CA GLU A 37 10.41 -1.09 25.44
C GLU A 37 9.66 -2.30 24.86
N ALA A 38 9.69 -3.44 25.56
CA ALA A 38 8.96 -4.63 25.15
C ALA A 38 7.43 -4.43 25.08
N LEU A 39 6.85 -3.59 25.96
CA LEU A 39 5.43 -3.25 25.89
C LEU A 39 5.11 -2.34 24.69
N VAL A 40 6.00 -1.41 24.35
CA VAL A 40 5.86 -0.59 23.12
C VAL A 40 5.88 -1.49 21.89
N ASP A 41 6.85 -2.40 21.79
CA ASP A 41 6.94 -3.39 20.72
C ASP A 41 5.67 -4.26 20.62
N CYS A 42 5.11 -4.69 21.76
CA CYS A 42 3.85 -5.42 21.79
C CYS A 42 2.68 -4.61 21.22
N ILE A 43 2.60 -3.31 21.55
CA ILE A 43 1.56 -2.41 21.01
C ILE A 43 1.74 -2.28 19.49
N GLU A 44 2.95 -2.02 19.02
CA GLU A 44 3.22 -1.90 17.58
C GLU A 44 2.87 -3.18 16.80
N GLU A 45 3.22 -4.35 17.32
CA GLU A 45 2.85 -5.62 16.67
C GLU A 45 1.33 -5.85 16.70
N SER A 46 0.64 -5.42 17.77
CA SER A 46 -0.83 -5.52 17.84
C SER A 46 -1.53 -4.61 16.81
N GLU A 47 -1.02 -3.39 16.62
CA GLU A 47 -1.52 -2.46 15.61
C GLU A 47 -1.29 -3.01 14.19
N ARG A 48 -0.13 -3.62 13.94
CA ARG A 48 0.14 -4.29 12.65
C ARG A 48 -0.84 -5.42 12.37
N ILE A 49 -1.17 -6.23 13.38
CA ILE A 49 -2.17 -7.30 13.25
C ILE A 49 -3.55 -6.69 12.94
N GLN A 50 -3.92 -5.62 13.63
CA GLN A 50 -5.20 -4.96 13.39
C GLN A 50 -5.30 -4.41 11.97
N ILE A 51 -4.28 -3.68 11.49
CA ILE A 51 -4.22 -3.17 10.12
C ILE A 51 -4.32 -4.31 9.09
N MET A 52 -3.68 -5.46 9.35
CA MET A 52 -3.78 -6.64 8.50
C MET A 52 -5.22 -7.16 8.42
N LEU A 53 -5.90 -7.30 9.55
CA LEU A 53 -7.28 -7.77 9.62
C LEU A 53 -8.23 -6.81 8.90
N ASP A 54 -8.11 -5.50 9.16
CA ASP A 54 -8.92 -4.48 8.52
C ASP A 54 -8.73 -4.49 7.00
N THR A 55 -7.49 -4.63 6.53
CA THR A 55 -7.20 -4.73 5.09
C THR A 55 -7.81 -5.98 4.46
N LEU A 56 -7.74 -7.13 5.14
CA LEU A 56 -8.35 -8.37 4.66
C LEU A 56 -9.87 -8.27 4.58
N MET A 57 -10.49 -7.60 5.56
CA MET A 57 -11.92 -7.31 5.55
C MET A 57 -12.28 -6.39 4.39
N ASP A 58 -11.55 -5.30 4.18
CA ASP A 58 -11.76 -4.38 3.06
C ASP A 58 -11.69 -5.10 1.71
N VAL A 59 -10.67 -5.92 1.48
CA VAL A 59 -10.53 -6.69 0.22
C VAL A 59 -11.71 -7.66 0.06
N SER A 60 -12.12 -8.34 1.13
CA SER A 60 -13.26 -9.26 1.10
C SER A 60 -14.59 -8.55 0.83
N GLU A 61 -14.81 -7.39 1.43
CA GLU A 61 -16.02 -6.58 1.21
C GLU A 61 -16.09 -6.04 -0.21
N ALA A 62 -14.97 -5.60 -0.78
CA ALA A 62 -14.92 -5.13 -2.16
C ALA A 62 -15.26 -6.24 -3.17
N GLU A 63 -14.67 -7.44 -3.02
CA GLU A 63 -14.94 -8.58 -3.91
C GLU A 63 -16.39 -9.07 -3.84
N THR A 64 -17.03 -8.96 -2.67
CA THR A 64 -18.43 -9.33 -2.48
C THR A 64 -19.40 -8.20 -2.84
N GLY A 65 -18.88 -7.02 -3.20
CA GLY A 65 -19.68 -5.82 -3.45
C GLY A 65 -20.32 -5.21 -2.18
N ALA A 66 -19.89 -5.65 -1.00
CA ALA A 66 -20.37 -5.17 0.29
C ALA A 66 -19.66 -3.89 0.76
N MET A 67 -18.53 -3.51 0.12
CA MET A 67 -17.79 -2.31 0.46
C MET A 67 -18.67 -1.07 0.29
N LYS A 68 -18.93 -0.38 1.41
CA LYS A 68 -19.70 0.86 1.41
C LYS A 68 -18.77 2.04 1.13
N LEU A 69 -18.87 2.57 -0.09
CA LEU A 69 -18.22 3.82 -0.46
C LEU A 69 -19.13 5.00 -0.13
N ASN A 70 -18.53 6.13 0.26
CA ASN A 70 -19.21 7.42 0.33
C ASN A 70 -18.68 8.32 -0.79
N PRO A 71 -19.05 8.09 -2.06
CA PRO A 71 -18.50 8.83 -3.18
C PRO A 71 -18.99 10.27 -3.18
N GLU A 72 -18.05 11.20 -3.32
CA GLU A 72 -18.28 12.63 -3.45
C GLU A 72 -17.45 13.18 -4.61
N LYS A 73 -17.85 14.35 -5.13
CA LYS A 73 -17.03 15.06 -6.11
C LYS A 73 -15.86 15.69 -5.38
N ILE A 74 -14.67 15.14 -5.57
CA ILE A 74 -13.45 15.54 -4.86
C ILE A 74 -12.40 16.05 -5.82
N ASN A 75 -11.60 17.02 -5.37
CA ASN A 75 -10.39 17.42 -6.08
C ASN A 75 -9.26 16.44 -5.70
N VAL A 76 -8.63 15.83 -6.69
CA VAL A 76 -7.57 14.83 -6.52
C VAL A 76 -6.25 15.47 -6.08
N ALA A 77 -5.97 16.71 -6.53
CA ALA A 77 -4.68 17.37 -6.29
C ALA A 77 -4.32 17.47 -4.78
N PRO A 78 -5.20 17.98 -3.89
CA PRO A 78 -4.92 18.03 -2.45
C PRO A 78 -4.69 16.66 -1.80
N ILE A 79 -5.27 15.60 -2.38
CA ILE A 79 -5.11 14.24 -1.86
C ILE A 79 -3.73 13.71 -2.22
N ILE A 80 -3.28 13.92 -3.46
CA ILE A 80 -1.93 13.56 -3.90
C ILE A 80 -0.91 14.35 -3.07
N ASP A 81 -1.08 15.67 -2.94
CA ASP A 81 -0.14 16.53 -2.20
C ASP A 81 -0.01 16.08 -0.73
N GLY A 82 -1.14 15.80 -0.06
CA GLY A 82 -1.10 15.32 1.32
C GLY A 82 -0.45 13.95 1.49
N VAL A 83 -0.55 13.07 0.47
CA VAL A 83 0.16 11.78 0.48
C VAL A 83 1.65 11.99 0.22
N VAL A 84 2.04 12.86 -0.71
CA VAL A 84 3.45 13.18 -0.94
C VAL A 84 4.10 13.79 0.31
N GLU A 85 3.42 14.70 0.98
CA GLU A 85 3.88 15.31 2.23
C GLU A 85 4.11 14.24 3.32
N LEU A 86 3.19 13.29 3.48
CA LEU A 86 3.30 12.20 4.45
C LEU A 86 4.55 11.34 4.24
N TYR A 87 4.95 11.12 2.99
CA TYR A 87 6.11 10.28 2.65
C TYR A 87 7.41 11.06 2.39
N SER A 88 7.38 12.40 2.49
CA SER A 88 8.53 13.27 2.23
C SER A 88 9.76 12.88 3.04
N TYR A 89 9.62 12.69 4.35
CA TYR A 89 10.72 12.31 5.23
C TYR A 89 11.36 10.97 4.84
N VAL A 90 10.55 9.95 4.54
CA VAL A 90 11.04 8.61 4.17
C VAL A 90 11.71 8.62 2.79
N ALA A 91 11.18 9.42 1.86
CA ALA A 91 11.81 9.63 0.56
C ALA A 91 13.16 10.35 0.70
N GLU A 92 13.23 11.41 1.50
CA GLU A 92 14.46 12.16 1.79
C GLU A 92 15.53 11.30 2.47
N GLU A 93 15.15 10.45 3.43
CA GLU A 93 16.07 9.52 4.10
C GLU A 93 16.72 8.52 3.11
N LYS A 94 16.02 8.20 2.01
CA LYS A 94 16.52 7.37 0.91
C LYS A 94 17.09 8.15 -0.28
N ASP A 95 17.24 9.47 -0.18
CA ASP A 95 17.65 10.33 -1.30
C ASP A 95 16.79 10.11 -2.58
N ILE A 96 15.49 9.83 -2.41
CA ILE A 96 14.55 9.63 -3.51
C ILE A 96 13.85 10.94 -3.81
N VAL A 97 13.91 11.38 -5.07
CA VAL A 97 13.22 12.58 -5.52
C VAL A 97 11.78 12.25 -5.91
N VAL A 98 10.80 12.80 -5.20
CA VAL A 98 9.38 12.71 -5.55
C VAL A 98 8.95 13.97 -6.30
N GLN A 99 8.43 13.81 -7.52
CA GLN A 99 7.92 14.91 -8.34
C GLN A 99 6.44 14.73 -8.67
N THR A 100 5.71 15.84 -8.71
CA THR A 100 4.29 15.88 -9.04
C THR A 100 4.06 16.71 -10.31
N GLY A 101 3.16 16.23 -11.18
CA GLY A 101 2.81 16.88 -12.44
C GLY A 101 1.35 16.69 -12.80
N PHE A 102 0.49 17.61 -12.37
CA PHE A 102 -0.95 17.57 -12.66
C PHE A 102 -1.64 18.94 -12.55
N PRO A 103 -2.82 19.12 -13.18
CA PRO A 103 -3.66 20.30 -12.97
C PRO A 103 -4.16 20.40 -11.53
N GLN A 104 -4.26 21.62 -11.00
CA GLN A 104 -4.77 21.89 -9.65
C GLN A 104 -6.29 21.69 -9.54
N GLU A 105 -7.02 21.75 -10.66
CA GLU A 105 -8.44 21.47 -10.74
C GLU A 105 -8.66 20.15 -11.47
N LEU A 106 -8.62 19.04 -10.72
CA LEU A 106 -8.85 17.71 -11.25
C LEU A 106 -9.85 16.97 -10.38
N TYR A 107 -11.05 16.73 -10.91
CA TYR A 107 -12.16 16.19 -10.13
C TYR A 107 -12.52 14.76 -10.53
N VAL A 108 -12.84 13.95 -9.52
CA VAL A 108 -13.42 12.61 -9.67
C VAL A 108 -14.59 12.44 -8.73
N THR A 109 -15.49 11.51 -9.04
CA THR A 109 -16.52 11.04 -8.10
C THR A 109 -16.00 9.82 -7.35
N ALA A 110 -15.44 10.02 -6.14
CA ALA A 110 -14.82 8.96 -5.36
C ALA A 110 -14.93 9.21 -3.85
N ASP A 111 -14.68 8.16 -3.06
CA ASP A 111 -14.50 8.26 -1.61
C ASP A 111 -13.08 8.76 -1.33
N SER A 112 -12.98 9.94 -0.70
CA SER A 112 -11.71 10.64 -0.47
C SER A 112 -10.74 9.85 0.42
N ASN A 113 -11.25 9.15 1.45
CA ASN A 113 -10.42 8.36 2.35
C ASN A 113 -9.88 7.12 1.66
N ARG A 114 -10.73 6.44 0.88
CA ARG A 114 -10.32 5.25 0.12
C ARG A 114 -9.34 5.60 -1.00
N LEU A 115 -9.53 6.73 -1.68
CA LEU A 115 -8.57 7.19 -2.68
C LEU A 115 -7.22 7.53 -2.06
N ARG A 116 -7.20 8.19 -0.90
CA ARG A 116 -5.96 8.44 -0.14
C ARG A 116 -5.23 7.13 0.19
N GLN A 117 -5.97 6.10 0.60
CA GLN A 117 -5.43 4.78 0.89
C GLN A 117 -4.81 4.12 -0.35
N VAL A 118 -5.43 4.25 -1.52
CA VAL A 118 -4.87 3.78 -2.80
C VAL A 118 -3.54 4.47 -3.10
N LEU A 119 -3.53 5.80 -3.05
CA LEU A 119 -2.34 6.60 -3.37
C LEU A 119 -1.19 6.35 -2.38
N ALA A 120 -1.50 6.23 -1.09
CA ALA A 120 -0.51 5.92 -0.06
C ALA A 120 0.13 4.55 -0.29
N ASN A 121 -0.66 3.51 -0.62
CA ASN A 121 -0.12 2.18 -0.91
C ASN A 121 0.79 2.16 -2.15
N LEU A 122 0.41 2.91 -3.20
CA LEU A 122 1.20 2.96 -4.42
C LEU A 122 2.49 3.78 -4.23
N LEU A 123 2.44 4.90 -3.51
CA LEU A 123 3.62 5.71 -3.21
C LEU A 123 4.58 5.00 -2.24
N ASP A 124 4.06 4.34 -1.21
CA ASP A 124 4.88 3.50 -0.31
C ASP A 124 5.65 2.44 -1.09
N ASN A 125 4.95 1.69 -1.97
CA ASN A 125 5.60 0.70 -2.83
C ASN A 125 6.67 1.33 -3.74
N ALA A 126 6.37 2.49 -4.35
CA ALA A 126 7.31 3.19 -5.21
C ALA A 126 8.60 3.56 -4.46
N ILE A 127 8.49 4.16 -3.26
CA ILE A 127 9.65 4.55 -2.43
C ILE A 127 10.39 3.33 -1.89
N LYS A 128 9.65 2.30 -1.49
CA LYS A 128 10.20 1.08 -0.91
C LYS A 128 11.07 0.31 -1.90
N TYR A 129 10.61 0.15 -3.14
CA TYR A 129 11.29 -0.63 -4.17
C TYR A 129 12.19 0.19 -5.10
N THR A 130 12.31 1.49 -4.85
CA THR A 130 13.30 2.36 -5.48
C THR A 130 14.60 2.37 -4.68
N PRO A 131 15.75 2.07 -5.31
CA PRO A 131 17.06 2.23 -4.68
C PRO A 131 17.35 3.68 -4.29
N GLU A 132 18.30 3.86 -3.38
CA GLU A 132 18.80 5.18 -2.94
C GLU A 132 19.25 6.03 -4.14
N GLY A 133 18.92 7.33 -4.14
CA GLY A 133 19.22 8.25 -5.24
C GLY A 133 18.26 8.15 -6.44
N GLY A 134 17.19 7.35 -6.32
CA GLY A 134 16.20 7.14 -7.38
C GLY A 134 15.13 8.24 -7.46
N LYS A 135 14.09 7.99 -8.27
CA LYS A 135 13.02 8.95 -8.54
C LYS A 135 11.64 8.31 -8.55
N VAL A 136 10.65 9.04 -8.05
CA VAL A 136 9.23 8.74 -8.20
C VAL A 136 8.51 9.93 -8.80
N ASP A 137 7.79 9.71 -9.90
CA ASP A 137 6.99 10.70 -10.62
C ASP A 137 5.50 10.39 -10.47
N ILE A 138 4.72 11.36 -10.01
CA ILE A 138 3.26 11.27 -9.88
C ILE A 138 2.61 12.22 -10.88
N GLU A 139 1.87 11.66 -11.83
CA GLU A 139 1.09 12.43 -12.81
C GLU A 139 -0.39 12.14 -12.65
N ALA A 140 -1.22 13.14 -12.91
CA ALA A 140 -2.67 12.94 -13.00
C ALA A 140 -3.23 13.73 -14.18
N LYS A 141 -4.08 13.08 -14.99
CA LYS A 141 -4.62 13.65 -16.23
C LYS A 141 -6.11 13.32 -16.35
N GLN A 142 -6.89 14.32 -16.75
CA GLN A 142 -8.28 14.14 -17.13
C GLN A 142 -8.36 13.66 -18.58
N GLY A 143 -8.99 12.51 -18.79
CA GLY A 143 -9.44 12.02 -20.09
C GLY A 143 -10.90 12.41 -20.36
N GLU A 144 -11.49 11.87 -21.42
CA GLU A 144 -12.88 12.18 -21.78
C GLU A 144 -13.91 11.67 -20.76
N ASN A 145 -13.70 10.46 -20.22
CA ASN A 145 -14.66 9.80 -19.32
C ASN A 145 -14.04 9.33 -17.99
N GLU A 146 -12.75 9.55 -17.81
CA GLU A 146 -12.01 9.06 -16.65
C GLU A 146 -10.86 10.00 -16.28
N VAL A 147 -10.42 9.91 -15.03
CA VAL A 147 -9.17 10.48 -14.55
C VAL A 147 -8.18 9.35 -14.36
N ARG A 148 -7.00 9.54 -14.96
CA ARG A 148 -5.87 8.62 -14.80
C ARG A 148 -4.84 9.23 -13.87
N ILE A 149 -4.51 8.53 -12.79
CA ILE A 149 -3.42 8.86 -11.88
C ILE A 149 -2.31 7.83 -12.08
N THR A 150 -1.10 8.28 -12.36
CA THR A 150 0.05 7.44 -12.67
C THR A 150 1.16 7.70 -11.66
N ILE A 151 1.69 6.64 -11.06
CA ILE A 151 2.87 6.66 -10.19
C ILE A 151 3.95 5.84 -10.88
N ARG A 152 5.05 6.50 -11.24
CA ARG A 152 6.20 5.92 -11.93
C ARG A 152 7.40 5.96 -11.01
N ASP A 153 8.05 4.82 -10.82
CA ASP A 153 9.29 4.71 -10.07
C ASP A 153 10.47 4.31 -10.98
N THR A 154 11.70 4.58 -10.54
CA THR A 154 12.93 4.10 -11.18
C THR A 154 13.53 2.90 -10.44
N GLY A 155 12.67 2.08 -9.83
CA GLY A 155 13.06 1.01 -8.94
C GLY A 155 13.52 -0.26 -9.63
N VAL A 156 13.55 -1.34 -8.86
CA VAL A 156 14.05 -2.65 -9.32
C VAL A 156 13.20 -3.29 -10.41
N GLY A 157 11.97 -2.82 -10.60
CA GLY A 157 10.99 -3.38 -11.52
C GLY A 157 10.50 -4.77 -11.11
N ILE A 158 9.53 -5.28 -11.87
CA ILE A 158 8.81 -6.55 -11.65
C ILE A 158 9.03 -7.42 -12.88
N SER A 159 9.31 -8.71 -12.70
CA SER A 159 9.46 -9.62 -13.84
C SER A 159 8.10 -10.02 -14.41
N GLU A 160 8.07 -10.33 -15.71
CA GLU A 160 6.83 -10.62 -16.45
C GLU A 160 5.99 -11.75 -15.84
N ASN A 161 6.65 -12.79 -15.31
CA ASN A 161 6.03 -13.91 -14.62
C ASN A 161 5.41 -13.56 -13.24
N GLU A 162 5.73 -12.40 -12.69
CA GLU A 162 5.18 -11.92 -11.41
C GLU A 162 4.01 -10.95 -11.62
N LEU A 163 3.89 -10.31 -12.80
CA LEU A 163 2.91 -9.23 -13.06
C LEU A 163 1.45 -9.63 -12.83
N ASP A 164 1.08 -10.86 -13.14
CA ASP A 164 -0.29 -11.35 -12.89
C ASP A 164 -0.55 -11.58 -11.40
N ASN A 165 0.48 -11.97 -10.65
CA ASN A 165 0.39 -12.40 -9.27
C ASN A 165 0.54 -11.25 -8.27
N ILE A 166 1.09 -10.09 -8.66
CA ILE A 166 1.28 -8.95 -7.74
C ILE A 166 -0.04 -8.43 -7.14
N TRP A 167 -1.16 -8.75 -7.79
CA TRP A 167 -2.50 -8.39 -7.36
C TRP A 167 -3.11 -9.38 -6.38
N ASP A 168 -2.50 -10.55 -6.21
CA ASP A 168 -2.98 -11.59 -5.32
C ASP A 168 -2.68 -11.23 -3.86
N ARG A 169 -3.58 -11.64 -2.98
CA ARG A 169 -3.44 -11.38 -1.54
C ARG A 169 -2.22 -12.12 -0.99
N LEU A 170 -1.46 -11.43 -0.13
CA LEU A 170 -0.29 -11.97 0.54
C LEU A 170 0.83 -12.37 -0.43
N TYR A 171 0.72 -12.02 -1.72
CA TYR A 171 1.76 -12.29 -2.68
C TYR A 171 2.97 -11.37 -2.43
N ARG A 172 4.15 -11.98 -2.46
CA ARG A 172 5.44 -11.28 -2.35
C ARG A 172 6.41 -11.92 -3.33
N GLY A 173 6.88 -11.12 -4.29
CA GLY A 173 7.91 -11.57 -5.24
C GLY A 173 9.22 -11.93 -4.53
N ASP A 174 10.04 -12.77 -5.15
CA ASP A 174 11.21 -13.36 -4.47
C ASP A 174 12.25 -12.31 -4.02
N LYS A 175 12.39 -11.21 -4.78
CA LYS A 175 13.26 -10.07 -4.42
C LYS A 175 12.68 -9.13 -3.36
N SER A 176 11.39 -9.26 -3.05
CA SER A 176 10.68 -8.43 -2.06
C SER A 176 10.64 -9.03 -0.65
N ARG A 177 11.20 -10.24 -0.45
CA ARG A 177 11.14 -10.95 0.83
C ARG A 177 11.96 -10.29 1.95
N THR A 178 13.03 -9.57 1.59
CA THR A 178 13.85 -8.78 2.52
C THR A 178 13.16 -7.51 3.00
N GLU A 179 12.24 -6.96 2.20
CA GLU A 179 11.57 -5.70 2.47
C GLU A 179 10.27 -5.89 3.28
N ARG A 180 10.07 -5.15 4.37
CA ARG A 180 8.90 -5.32 5.26
C ARG A 180 7.59 -5.02 4.52
N GLY A 181 6.66 -5.97 4.46
CA GLY A 181 5.33 -5.77 3.88
C GLY A 181 4.48 -7.03 3.89
N LEU A 182 3.16 -6.87 3.98
CA LEU A 182 2.22 -7.98 4.14
C LEU A 182 1.70 -8.56 2.82
N GLY A 183 2.07 -7.97 1.66
CA GLY A 183 1.53 -8.41 0.36
C GLY A 183 0.04 -8.09 0.16
N LEU A 184 -0.50 -7.13 0.92
CA LEU A 184 -1.91 -6.74 0.87
C LEU A 184 -2.16 -5.38 0.19
N GLY A 185 -1.12 -4.56 0.01
CA GLY A 185 -1.29 -3.19 -0.51
C GLY A 185 -1.88 -3.15 -1.93
N LEU A 186 -1.32 -3.93 -2.87
CA LEU A 186 -1.79 -3.92 -4.26
C LEU A 186 -3.16 -4.61 -4.44
N SER A 187 -3.46 -5.65 -3.66
CA SER A 187 -4.79 -6.27 -3.68
C SER A 187 -5.86 -5.33 -3.13
N LEU A 188 -5.53 -4.54 -2.08
CA LEU A 188 -6.38 -3.47 -1.59
C LEU A 188 -6.58 -2.36 -2.62
N VAL A 189 -5.51 -1.94 -3.31
CA VAL A 189 -5.61 -0.96 -4.40
C VAL A 189 -6.58 -1.43 -5.47
N LYS A 190 -6.43 -2.67 -5.96
CA LYS A 190 -7.32 -3.26 -6.96
C LYS A 190 -8.77 -3.35 -6.46
N ALA A 191 -8.97 -3.75 -5.21
CA ALA A 191 -10.26 -3.85 -4.56
C ALA A 191 -10.98 -2.49 -4.47
N ILE A 192 -10.30 -1.46 -3.94
CA ILE A 192 -10.87 -0.11 -3.80
C ILE A 192 -11.18 0.50 -5.16
N VAL A 193 -10.25 0.42 -6.11
CA VAL A 193 -10.45 1.00 -7.44
C VAL A 193 -11.58 0.28 -8.19
N GLY A 194 -11.67 -1.05 -8.07
CA GLY A 194 -12.78 -1.83 -8.61
C GLY A 194 -14.13 -1.46 -7.98
N ALA A 195 -14.18 -1.21 -6.66
CA ALA A 195 -15.40 -0.73 -5.99
C ALA A 195 -15.85 0.66 -6.51
N HIS A 196 -14.91 1.49 -6.96
CA HIS A 196 -15.18 2.75 -7.66
C HIS A 196 -15.51 2.59 -9.15
N ARG A 197 -15.65 1.34 -9.64
CA ARG A 197 -15.87 1.00 -11.07
C ARG A 197 -14.71 1.45 -11.97
N GLY A 198 -13.54 1.63 -11.38
CA GLY A 198 -12.29 1.88 -12.09
C GLY A 198 -11.53 0.60 -12.37
N TYR A 199 -10.30 0.76 -12.86
CA TYR A 199 -9.36 -0.33 -13.01
C TYR A 199 -7.93 0.15 -12.78
N VAL A 200 -7.02 -0.81 -12.59
CA VAL A 200 -5.59 -0.55 -12.37
C VAL A 200 -4.75 -1.29 -13.39
N GLU A 201 -3.69 -0.65 -13.84
CA GLU A 201 -2.71 -1.19 -14.78
C GLU A 201 -1.30 -1.07 -14.21
N VAL A 202 -0.44 -2.00 -14.61
CA VAL A 202 0.99 -1.97 -14.29
C VAL A 202 1.80 -2.19 -15.56
N LEU A 203 2.82 -1.37 -15.76
CA LEU A 203 3.88 -1.61 -16.74
C LEU A 203 5.19 -1.63 -15.99
N SER A 204 5.93 -2.73 -16.06
CA SER A 204 7.19 -2.87 -15.35
C SER A 204 8.09 -3.85 -16.06
N ALA A 205 9.40 -3.62 -15.96
CA ALA A 205 10.40 -4.57 -16.38
C ALA A 205 11.61 -4.52 -15.43
N PRO A 206 12.30 -5.65 -15.19
CA PRO A 206 13.42 -5.68 -14.27
C PRO A 206 14.51 -4.65 -14.61
N GLY A 207 14.89 -3.84 -13.62
CA GLY A 207 15.91 -2.80 -13.74
C GLY A 207 15.47 -1.50 -14.43
N THR A 208 14.19 -1.36 -14.78
CA THR A 208 13.66 -0.16 -15.45
C THR A 208 12.64 0.62 -14.62
N GLY A 209 12.30 0.11 -13.43
CA GLY A 209 11.24 0.63 -12.58
C GLY A 209 9.85 0.12 -12.96
N SER A 210 8.83 0.71 -12.36
CA SER A 210 7.42 0.37 -12.61
C SER A 210 6.57 1.61 -12.83
N VAL A 211 5.44 1.41 -13.50
CA VAL A 211 4.42 2.42 -13.73
C VAL A 211 3.09 1.82 -13.32
N PHE A 212 2.54 2.27 -12.20
CA PHE A 212 1.19 1.93 -11.77
C PHE A 212 0.23 3.03 -12.22
N SER A 213 -0.86 2.65 -12.88
CA SER A 213 -1.91 3.59 -13.31
C SER A 213 -3.25 3.21 -12.70
N VAL A 214 -3.92 4.18 -12.10
CA VAL A 214 -5.26 4.08 -11.53
C VAL A 214 -6.20 4.87 -12.42
N HIS A 215 -7.26 4.21 -12.90
CA HIS A 215 -8.28 4.78 -13.75
C HIS A 215 -9.58 4.86 -12.97
N LEU A 216 -10.11 6.06 -12.79
CA LEU A 216 -11.37 6.30 -12.10
C LEU A 216 -12.35 7.02 -13.03
N PRO A 217 -13.63 6.62 -13.07
CA PRO A 217 -14.64 7.38 -13.77
C PRO A 217 -14.67 8.85 -13.30
N ALA A 218 -14.77 9.78 -14.25
CA ALA A 218 -14.85 11.22 -13.96
C ALA A 218 -16.15 11.58 -13.23
#